data_AF-A0A965QQF4-F1
#
_entry.id   AF-A0A965QQF4-F1
#
_cell.length_a   1.000
_cell.length_b   1.000
_cell.length_c   1.000
_cell.angle_alpha   90.00
_cell.angle_beta   90.00
_cell.angle_gamma   90.00
#
_symmetry.space_group_name_H-M   'P 1'
#
loop_
_entity.id
_entity.type
_entity.pdbx_description
1 polymer ?
#
loop_
_entity_poly.entity_id
_entity_poly.type
_entity_poly.pdbx_seq_one_letter_code
_entity_poly.pdbx_strand_id
1 'polypeptide(L)' 'MRLWNGWGNEDSDLTMELSDGLRALLEALVGPGIALSQATLNEVIAKVPNSRLDDHSLIKTDPEIRVRHARGQ' A
#
# COMPACT_ATOMS: atom_id res chain seq x y z
N MET A 1 5.61 -1.50 -10.84
CA MET A 1 4.14 -1.67 -10.90
C MET A 1 3.47 -0.41 -10.33
N ARG A 2 2.13 -0.30 -10.26
CA ARG A 2 1.53 0.72 -9.37
C ARG A 2 1.87 0.39 -7.92
N LEU A 3 2.12 1.41 -7.10
CA LEU A 3 2.38 1.25 -5.68
C LEU A 3 1.17 0.59 -5.01
N TRP A 4 1.39 -0.55 -4.35
CA TRP A 4 0.30 -1.43 -3.91
C TRP A 4 -0.52 -0.84 -2.76
N ASN A 5 0.08 0.01 -1.91
CA ASN A 5 -0.54 0.61 -0.73
C ASN A 5 -0.64 2.14 -0.80
N GLY A 6 -0.31 2.76 -1.93
CA GLY A 6 -0.25 4.21 -2.06
C GLY A 6 -0.26 4.68 -3.52
N TRP A 7 -0.24 5.99 -3.73
CA TRP A 7 -0.33 6.56 -5.06
C TRP A 7 1.01 6.49 -5.79
N GLY A 8 0.96 6.32 -7.11
CA GLY A 8 2.15 6.34 -7.96
C GLY A 8 2.65 4.95 -8.35
N ASN A 9 3.94 4.88 -8.67
CA ASN A 9 4.60 3.67 -9.15
C ASN A 9 5.60 3.15 -8.11
N GLU A 10 5.70 1.82 -8.03
CA GLU A 10 6.84 1.15 -7.40
C GLU A 10 8.14 1.56 -8.12
N ASP A 11 9.24 1.61 -7.38
CA ASP A 11 10.58 1.99 -7.86
C ASP A 11 10.67 3.42 -8.43
N SER A 12 9.83 4.34 -7.95
CA SER A 12 9.97 5.75 -8.32
C SER A 12 11.22 6.37 -7.70
N ASP A 13 12.03 7.05 -8.52
CA ASP A 13 13.19 7.84 -8.07
C ASP A 13 12.80 9.07 -7.21
N LEU A 14 11.51 9.41 -7.16
CA LEU A 14 10.99 10.48 -6.33
C LEU A 14 10.84 9.97 -4.89
N THR A 15 11.86 10.21 -4.07
CA THR A 15 11.76 10.05 -2.62
C THR A 15 10.90 11.18 -2.06
N MET A 16 9.76 10.84 -1.46
CA MET A 16 8.85 11.82 -0.82
C MET A 16 9.32 12.16 0.61
N GLU A 17 10.61 12.41 0.78
CA GLU A 17 11.15 12.84 2.07
C GLU A 17 10.71 14.27 2.37
N LEU A 18 10.27 14.50 3.60
CA LEU A 18 9.91 15.84 4.06
C LEU A 18 11.19 16.63 4.34
N SER A 19 11.28 17.84 3.81
CA SER A 19 12.30 18.78 4.27
C SER A 19 12.08 19.16 5.73
N ASP A 20 13.14 19.56 6.43
CA ASP A 20 13.08 19.94 7.84
C ASP A 20 12.06 21.07 8.10
N GLY A 21 11.99 22.05 7.20
CA GLY A 21 11.02 23.14 7.30
C GLY A 21 9.57 22.67 7.15
N LEU A 22 9.29 21.74 6.22
CA LEU A 22 7.95 21.18 6.06
C LEU A 22 7.56 20.29 7.24
N ARG A 23 8.51 19.53 7.79
CA ARG A 23 8.31 18.76 9.03
C ARG A 23 7.94 19.66 10.19
N ALA A 24 8.70 20.74 10.43
CA ALA A 24 8.42 21.69 11.49
C ALA A 24 7.05 22.37 11.34
N LEU A 25 6.67 22.71 10.10
CA LEU A 25 5.34 23.25 9.81
C LEU A 25 4.23 22.24 10.16
N LEU A 26 4.36 20.98 9.75
CA LEU A 26 3.38 19.95 10.07
C LEU A 26 3.26 19.73 11.57
N GLU A 27 4.38 19.65 12.29
CA GLU A 27 4.38 19.50 13.76
C GLU A 27 3.70 20.67 14.46
N ALA A 28 3.89 21.92 13.97
CA ALA A 28 3.20 23.08 14.52
C ALA A 28 1.68 23.07 14.26
N LEU A 29 1.24 22.47 13.16
CA LEU A 29 -0.18 22.45 12.76
C LEU A 29 -0.97 21.29 13.37
N VAL A 30 -0.38 20.09 13.39
CA VAL A 30 -1.09 18.85 13.81
C VAL A 30 -0.45 18.16 15.01
N GLY A 31 0.65 18.72 15.56
CA GLY A 31 1.40 18.14 16.67
C GLY A 31 2.45 17.12 16.23
N PRO A 32 3.25 16.60 17.18
CA PRO A 32 4.27 15.59 16.89
C PRO A 32 3.65 14.28 16.39
N GLY A 33 4.20 13.72 15.32
CA GLY A 33 3.76 12.44 14.77
C GLY A 33 4.40 11.24 15.48
N ILE A 34 3.61 10.19 15.73
CA ILE A 34 4.11 8.88 16.15
C ILE A 34 3.94 7.93 14.97
N ALA A 35 5.05 7.49 14.37
CA ALA A 35 5.01 6.59 13.23
C ALA A 35 4.50 5.20 13.65
N LEU A 36 3.47 4.71 12.97
CA LEU A 36 3.02 3.33 13.08
C LEU A 36 3.78 2.45 12.09
N SER A 37 3.97 1.18 12.47
CA SER A 37 4.55 0.18 11.57
C SER A 37 3.76 0.07 10.28
N GLN A 38 4.45 0.14 9.16
CA GLN A 38 3.84 -0.09 7.85
C GLN A 38 3.61 -1.59 7.64
N ALA A 39 2.41 -1.95 7.20
CA ALA A 39 2.14 -3.31 6.76
C ALA A 39 2.86 -3.58 5.45
N THR A 40 3.50 -4.74 5.35
CA THR A 40 4.09 -5.26 4.12
C THR A 40 3.02 -5.91 3.24
N LEU A 41 3.30 -6.00 1.93
CA LEU A 41 2.40 -6.67 1.00
C LEU A 41 2.16 -8.14 1.40
N ASN A 42 3.20 -8.84 1.85
CA ASN A 42 3.11 -10.23 2.29
C ASN A 42 2.20 -10.42 3.53
N GLU A 43 2.28 -9.52 4.51
CA GLU A 43 1.39 -9.56 5.69
C GLU A 43 -0.08 -9.37 5.30
N VAL A 44 -0.34 -8.56 4.27
CA VAL A 44 -1.70 -8.36 3.75
C VAL A 44 -2.15 -9.57 2.95
N ILE A 45 -1.30 -10.11 2.07
CA ILE A 45 -1.57 -11.34 1.29
C ILE A 45 -1.91 -12.51 2.22
N ALA A 46 -1.17 -12.68 3.32
CA ALA A 46 -1.40 -13.75 4.30
C ALA A 46 -2.79 -13.69 4.97
N LYS A 47 -3.46 -12.54 4.93
CA LYS A 47 -4.83 -12.37 5.46
C LYS A 47 -5.92 -12.59 4.40
N VAL A 48 -5.55 -12.81 3.14
CA VAL A 48 -6.51 -13.02 2.06
C VAL A 48 -7.08 -14.43 2.15
N PRO A 49 -8.40 -14.60 2.30
CA PRO A 49 -9.00 -15.93 2.33
C PRO A 49 -8.87 -16.59 0.96
N ASN A 50 -8.79 -17.93 0.95
CA ASN A 50 -8.81 -18.73 -0.27
C ASN A 50 -10.06 -18.38 -1.12
N SER A 51 -9.86 -18.36 -2.44
CA SER A 51 -10.98 -18.20 -3.36
C SER A 51 -11.98 -19.35 -3.20
N ARG A 52 -13.27 -19.04 -3.30
CA ARG A 52 -14.36 -20.02 -3.32
C ARG A 52 -14.79 -20.42 -4.73
N LEU A 53 -14.12 -19.87 -5.75
CA LEU A 53 -14.40 -20.15 -7.16
C LEU A 53 -13.60 -21.36 -7.64
N ASP A 54 -14.20 -22.14 -8.54
CA ASP A 54 -13.49 -23.18 -9.28
C ASP A 54 -12.44 -22.57 -10.22
N ASP A 55 -11.48 -23.41 -10.62
CA ASP A 55 -10.44 -22.98 -11.57
C ASP A 55 -11.03 -22.73 -12.95
N HIS A 56 -10.66 -21.60 -13.54
CA HIS A 56 -11.14 -21.17 -14.85
C HIS A 56 -10.10 -20.28 -15.53
N SER A 57 -9.84 -20.53 -16.81
CA SER A 57 -8.75 -19.88 -17.57
C SER A 57 -8.80 -18.34 -17.58
N LEU A 58 -10.01 -17.77 -17.53
CA LEU A 58 -10.25 -16.32 -17.53
C LEU A 58 -10.33 -15.69 -16.13
N ILE A 59 -10.22 -16.47 -15.05
CA ILE A 59 -10.34 -15.98 -13.67
C ILE A 59 -8.97 -16.06 -13.00
N LYS A 60 -8.56 -14.99 -12.32
CA LYS A 60 -7.38 -14.98 -11.45
C LYS A 60 -7.81 -15.05 -10.00
N THR A 61 -7.43 -16.13 -9.31
CA THR A 61 -7.72 -16.35 -7.89
C THR A 61 -6.53 -16.09 -6.97
N ASP A 62 -5.39 -15.71 -7.56
CA ASP A 62 -4.16 -15.36 -6.85
C ASP A 62 -4.40 -14.27 -5.78
N PRO A 63 -3.94 -14.47 -4.53
CA PRO A 63 -4.23 -13.56 -3.44
C PRO A 63 -3.58 -12.18 -3.61
N GLU A 64 -2.40 -12.07 -4.23
CA GLU A 64 -1.76 -10.77 -4.48
C GLU A 64 -2.55 -9.98 -5.53
N ILE A 65 -2.89 -10.62 -6.66
CA ILE A 65 -3.68 -9.99 -7.71
C ILE A 65 -5.00 -9.47 -7.12
N ARG A 66 -5.65 -10.26 -6.26
CA ARG A 66 -6.87 -9.87 -5.57
C ARG A 66 -6.67 -8.68 -4.64
N VAL A 67 -5.58 -8.62 -3.87
CA VAL A 67 -5.25 -7.47 -3.01
C VAL A 67 -5.11 -6.20 -3.83
N ARG A 68 -4.38 -6.25 -4.95
CA ARG A 68 -4.11 -5.09 -5.80
C ARG A 68 -5.36 -4.55 -6.52
N HIS A 69 -6.42 -5.35 -6.61
CA HIS A 69 -7.70 -4.98 -7.25
C HIS A 69 -8.86 -4.89 -6.25
N ALA A 70 -8.63 -5.05 -4.95
CA ALA A 70 -9.67 -5.00 -3.93
C ALA A 70 -10.16 -3.58 -3.62
N ARG A 71 -9.36 -2.55 -3.95
CA ARG A 71 -9.69 -1.14 -3.74
C ARG A 71 -8.98 -0.23 -4.75
N GLY A 72 -9.59 0.92 -5.01
CA GLY A 72 -8.93 2.04 -5.69
C GLY A 72 -8.16 2.94 -4.73
N GLN A 73 -7.79 4.11 -5.22
CA GLN A 73 -7.27 5.25 -4.49
C GLN A 73 -7.86 6.54 -5.07
#